data_AF-A0A3L7SS91-F1
#
_entry.id   AF-A0A3L7SS91-F1
#
_cell.length_a   1.000
_cell.length_b   1.000
_cell.length_c   1.000
_cell.angle_alpha   90.00
_cell.angle_beta   90.00
_cell.angle_gamma   90.00
#
_symmetry.space_group_name_H-M   'P 1'
#
loop_
_entity.id
_entity.type
_entity.pdbx_description
1 polymer ?
#
loop_
_entity_poly.entity_id
_entity_poly.type
_entity_poly.pdbx_seq_one_letter_code
_entity_poly.pdbx_strand_id
1 'polypeptide(L)'
;MLAPLLHAWNLNLGYAKRLVADIPDDKMALQPAPEMNHAAWVLGHLACTADMLGAMVGVKPVCPPEWTTLFDWNSSPSSDASEYPSKSVLLKALEDAHAGVAAALAGVPESRWAESTPIEEVRGFLPTLGDCFVFVMAGHENIHLGQLSAWRRVQGMGRV
;
A
#
# COMPACT_ATOMS: atom_id res chain seq x y z
N MET A 1 1.52 -21.50 4.59
CA MET A 1 0.95 -20.37 3.82
C MET A 1 1.92 -19.20 3.61
N LEU A 2 2.91 -18.98 4.49
CA LEU A 2 3.80 -17.81 4.43
C LEU A 2 4.57 -17.63 3.11
N ALA A 3 5.19 -18.67 2.56
CA ALA A 3 6.03 -18.53 1.36
C ALA A 3 5.26 -18.04 0.10
N PRO A 4 4.10 -18.62 -0.27
CA PRO A 4 3.27 -18.06 -1.34
C PRO A 4 2.80 -16.62 -1.07
N LEU A 5 2.50 -16.27 0.18
CA LEU A 5 2.08 -14.92 0.54
C LEU A 5 3.22 -13.90 0.33
N LEU A 6 4.43 -14.20 0.80
CA LEU A 6 5.61 -13.38 0.56
C LEU A 6 5.95 -13.27 -0.93
N HIS A 7 5.68 -14.32 -1.72
CA HIS A 7 5.84 -14.23 -3.16
C HIS A 7 4.86 -13.23 -3.78
N ALA A 8 3.57 -13.29 -3.41
CA ALA A 8 2.56 -12.32 -3.87
C ALA A 8 2.92 -10.88 -3.47
N TRP A 9 3.35 -10.67 -2.22
CA TRP A 9 3.81 -9.37 -1.71
C TRP A 9 4.92 -8.77 -2.58
N ASN A 10 5.94 -9.57 -2.89
CA ASN A 10 7.05 -9.13 -3.76
C ASN A 10 6.60 -8.87 -5.21
N LEU A 11 5.67 -9.66 -5.74
CA LEU A 11 5.10 -9.43 -7.07
C LEU A 11 4.36 -8.10 -7.13
N ASN A 12 3.59 -7.76 -6.10
CA ASN A 12 2.86 -6.50 -6.02
C ASN A 12 3.82 -5.31 -5.99
N LEU A 13 4.85 -5.35 -5.15
CA LEU A 13 5.88 -4.29 -5.12
C LEU A 13 6.55 -4.12 -6.48
N GLY A 14 6.93 -5.23 -7.11
CA GLY A 14 7.49 -5.22 -8.47
C GLY A 14 6.53 -4.67 -9.51
N TYR A 15 5.22 -4.90 -9.36
CA TYR A 15 4.20 -4.33 -10.23
C TYR A 15 4.00 -2.83 -9.98
N ALA A 16 3.92 -2.39 -8.72
CA ALA A 16 3.86 -0.97 -8.33
C ALA A 16 4.99 -0.16 -8.97
N LYS A 17 6.24 -0.65 -8.83
CA LYS A 17 7.43 -0.02 -9.43
C LYS A 17 7.31 0.16 -10.94
N ARG A 18 6.86 -0.89 -11.64
CA ARG A 18 6.68 -0.83 -13.10
C ARG A 18 5.55 0.11 -13.51
N LEU A 19 4.45 0.14 -12.75
CA LEU A 19 3.30 1.00 -13.03
C LEU A 19 3.61 2.49 -12.93
N VAL A 20 4.60 2.89 -12.13
CA VAL A 20 4.97 4.32 -11.96
C VAL A 20 6.30 4.71 -12.58
N ALA A 21 7.02 3.77 -13.20
CA ALA A 21 8.40 3.97 -13.66
C ALA A 21 8.53 5.20 -14.58
N ASP A 22 7.61 5.36 -15.52
CA ASP A 22 7.56 6.40 -16.54
C ASP A 22 6.59 7.55 -16.23
N ILE A 23 6.00 7.60 -15.02
CA ILE A 23 5.18 8.73 -14.58
C ILE A 23 6.08 9.83 -14.01
N PRO A 24 6.18 11.03 -14.60
CA PRO A 24 6.93 12.12 -14.01
C PRO A 24 6.24 12.65 -12.73
N ASP A 25 7.00 13.22 -11.79
CA ASP A 25 6.50 13.66 -10.49
C ASP A 25 5.31 14.64 -10.58
N ASP A 26 5.37 15.58 -11.52
CA ASP A 26 4.30 16.56 -11.78
C ASP A 26 2.98 15.94 -12.26
N LYS A 27 3.00 14.66 -12.70
CA LYS A 27 1.81 13.91 -13.10
C LYS A 27 1.32 12.92 -12.05
N MET A 28 2.04 12.73 -10.94
CA MET A 28 1.67 11.74 -9.92
C MET A 28 0.36 12.08 -9.20
N ALA A 29 -0.05 13.36 -9.19
CA ALA A 29 -1.31 13.82 -8.60
C ALA A 29 -2.46 14.03 -9.60
N LEU A 30 -2.27 13.69 -10.89
CA LEU A 30 -3.36 13.77 -11.86
C LEU A 30 -4.44 12.76 -11.50
N GLN A 31 -5.68 13.22 -11.31
CA GLN A 31 -6.80 12.34 -11.02
C GLN A 31 -7.46 11.83 -12.32
N PRO A 32 -7.97 10.58 -12.34
CA PRO A 32 -8.71 10.06 -13.50
C PRO A 32 -10.11 10.68 -13.62
N ALA A 33 -10.69 11.09 -12.48
CA ALA A 33 -11.86 11.96 -12.35
C ALA A 33 -11.76 12.69 -11.00
N PRO A 34 -12.51 13.77 -10.76
CA PRO A 34 -12.46 14.48 -9.47
C PRO A 34 -12.60 13.53 -8.28
N GLU A 35 -11.79 13.75 -7.24
CA GLU A 35 -11.78 12.99 -5.97
C GLU A 35 -11.32 11.52 -6.09
N MET A 36 -11.02 11.02 -7.30
CA MET A 36 -10.51 9.67 -7.46
C MET A 36 -9.01 9.59 -7.15
N ASN A 37 -8.60 8.43 -6.63
CA ASN A 37 -7.22 8.12 -6.32
C ASN A 37 -6.30 8.32 -7.53
N HIS A 38 -5.24 9.12 -7.32
CA HIS A 38 -4.14 9.31 -8.26
C HIS A 38 -2.93 8.46 -7.86
N ALA A 39 -1.87 8.45 -8.69
CA ALA A 39 -0.71 7.58 -8.48
C ALA A 39 0.03 7.84 -7.16
N ALA A 40 0.23 9.11 -6.78
CA ALA A 40 0.86 9.47 -5.52
C ALA A 40 0.05 8.97 -4.31
N TRP A 41 -1.27 9.16 -4.32
CA TRP A 41 -2.14 8.68 -3.25
C TRP A 41 -2.09 7.17 -3.14
N VAL A 42 -2.15 6.44 -4.26
CA VAL A 42 -2.05 4.98 -4.25
C VAL A 42 -0.75 4.51 -3.60
N LEU A 43 0.41 5.04 -4.00
CA LEU A 43 1.68 4.61 -3.40
C LEU A 43 1.77 4.94 -1.90
N GLY A 44 1.37 6.16 -1.51
CA GLY A 44 1.36 6.57 -0.10
C GLY A 44 0.42 5.73 0.74
N HIS A 45 -0.79 5.46 0.24
CA HIS A 45 -1.80 4.63 0.89
C HIS A 45 -1.30 3.20 1.11
N LEU A 46 -0.67 2.61 0.10
CA LEU A 46 -0.08 1.27 0.23
C LEU A 46 1.06 1.25 1.25
N ALA A 47 1.92 2.29 1.26
CA ALA A 47 3.01 2.38 2.24
C ALA A 47 2.48 2.50 3.69
N CYS A 48 1.51 3.39 3.94
CA CYS A 48 0.88 3.55 5.25
C CYS A 48 0.14 2.28 5.69
N THR A 49 -0.52 1.58 4.77
CA THR A 49 -1.22 0.31 5.08
C THR A 49 -0.22 -0.81 5.39
N ALA A 50 0.92 -0.85 4.71
CA ALA A 50 2.01 -1.78 5.01
C ALA A 50 2.61 -1.52 6.41
N ASP A 51 2.78 -0.25 6.80
CA ASP A 51 3.21 0.13 8.16
C ASP A 51 2.19 -0.28 9.22
N MET A 52 0.90 -0.05 8.97
CA MET A 52 -0.18 -0.50 9.84
C MET A 52 -0.10 -2.02 10.06
N LEU A 53 0.14 -2.79 8.99
CA LEU A 53 0.31 -4.24 9.08
C LEU A 53 1.56 -4.62 9.88
N GLY A 54 2.69 -3.94 9.64
CA GLY A 54 3.93 -4.13 10.37
C GLY A 54 3.80 -3.86 11.86
N ALA A 55 3.06 -2.83 12.25
CA ALA A 55 2.82 -2.47 13.64
C ALA A 55 2.11 -3.60 14.42
N MET A 56 1.23 -4.39 13.78
CA MET A 56 0.57 -5.55 14.41
C MET A 56 1.56 -6.63 14.86
N VAL A 57 2.75 -6.65 14.26
CA VAL A 57 3.83 -7.61 14.56
C VAL A 57 5.08 -6.93 15.13
N GLY A 58 4.96 -5.68 15.57
CA GLY A 58 6.03 -4.95 16.27
C GLY A 58 7.07 -4.29 15.37
N VAL A 59 6.81 -4.16 14.07
CA VAL A 59 7.66 -3.37 13.17
C VAL A 59 7.41 -1.89 13.41
N LYS A 60 8.48 -1.12 13.53
CA LYS A 60 8.38 0.34 13.65
C LYS A 60 7.97 0.94 12.30
N PRO A 61 6.97 1.84 12.25
CA PRO A 61 6.58 2.52 11.03
C PRO A 61 7.72 3.29 10.37
N VAL A 62 7.74 3.32 9.04
CA VAL A 62 8.68 4.11 8.23
C VAL A 62 8.04 5.39 7.67
N CYS A 63 6.72 5.41 7.50
CA CYS A 63 5.95 6.54 7.03
C CYS A 63 5.89 7.61 8.13
N PRO A 64 6.11 8.89 7.79
CA PRO A 64 5.92 10.00 8.72
C PRO A 64 4.47 10.08 9.24
N PRO A 65 4.23 10.43 10.52
CA PRO A 65 2.87 10.49 11.07
C PRO A 65 1.89 11.40 10.30
N GLU A 66 2.40 12.50 9.73
CA GLU A 66 1.63 13.46 8.93
C GLU A 66 1.08 12.86 7.63
N TRP A 67 1.61 11.72 7.18
CA TRP A 67 1.07 11.00 6.02
C TRP A 67 -0.33 10.44 6.27
N THR A 68 -0.73 10.30 7.53
CA THR A 68 -2.09 9.85 7.89
C THR A 68 -3.14 10.76 7.25
N THR A 69 -2.97 12.09 7.31
CA THR A 69 -3.96 13.02 6.73
C THR A 69 -4.02 12.97 5.21
N LEU A 70 -2.93 12.52 4.56
CA LEU A 70 -2.81 12.45 3.10
C LEU A 70 -3.29 11.13 2.51
N PHE A 71 -3.13 10.03 3.25
CA PHE A 71 -3.22 8.67 2.69
C PHE A 71 -4.09 7.69 3.50
N ASP A 72 -4.73 8.15 4.58
CA ASP A 72 -5.73 7.33 5.28
C ASP A 72 -6.86 6.91 4.32
N TRP A 73 -7.50 5.77 4.57
CA TRP A 73 -8.60 5.30 3.72
C TRP A 73 -9.81 6.25 3.71
N ASN A 74 -9.93 7.17 4.69
CA ASN A 74 -10.92 8.24 4.73
C ASN A 74 -10.39 9.61 4.26
N SER A 75 -9.15 9.69 3.76
CA SER A 75 -8.62 10.93 3.19
C SER A 75 -9.25 11.23 1.83
N SER A 76 -9.28 12.52 1.46
CA SER A 76 -9.75 12.99 0.16
C SER A 76 -8.56 13.38 -0.72
N PRO A 77 -8.25 12.66 -1.82
CA PRO A 77 -7.13 13.00 -2.68
C PRO A 77 -7.30 14.37 -3.35
N SER A 78 -6.30 15.24 -3.21
CA SER A 78 -6.17 16.52 -3.89
C SER A 78 -5.53 16.32 -5.27
N SER A 79 -5.82 17.23 -6.21
CA SER A 79 -5.13 17.27 -7.51
C SER A 79 -3.87 18.15 -7.50
N ASP A 80 -3.59 18.83 -6.37
CA ASP A 80 -2.38 19.62 -6.20
C ASP A 80 -1.18 18.71 -5.88
N ALA A 81 -0.28 18.56 -6.85
CA ALA A 81 0.93 17.75 -6.70
C ALA A 81 1.87 18.24 -5.59
N SER A 82 1.79 19.51 -5.18
CA SER A 82 2.65 20.08 -4.14
C SER A 82 2.29 19.61 -2.72
N GLU A 83 1.09 19.06 -2.54
CA GLU A 83 0.64 18.47 -1.27
C GLU A 83 1.27 17.09 -1.01
N TYR A 84 1.85 16.46 -2.03
CA TYR A 84 2.34 15.08 -1.97
C TYR A 84 3.87 14.97 -1.97
N PRO A 85 4.44 13.98 -1.27
CA PRO A 85 5.84 13.63 -1.42
C PRO A 85 6.15 13.20 -2.86
N SER A 86 7.40 13.39 -3.28
CA SER A 86 7.87 12.91 -4.59
C SER A 86 7.69 11.40 -4.76
N LYS A 87 7.58 10.95 -6.01
CA LYS A 87 7.49 9.54 -6.41
C LYS A 87 8.60 8.69 -5.78
N SER A 88 9.84 9.21 -5.74
CA SER A 88 10.97 8.48 -5.17
C SER A 88 10.83 8.28 -3.66
N VAL A 89 10.32 9.28 -2.93
CA VAL A 89 10.04 9.18 -1.50
C VAL A 89 8.91 8.19 -1.22
N LEU A 90 7.82 8.25 -2.01
CA LEU A 90 6.70 7.32 -1.88
C LEU A 90 7.10 5.86 -2.15
N LEU A 91 7.86 5.62 -3.23
CA LEU A 91 8.38 4.29 -3.54
C LEU A 91 9.35 3.79 -2.46
N LYS A 92 10.26 4.63 -1.99
CA LYS A 92 11.19 4.29 -0.91
C LYS A 92 10.43 3.84 0.34
N ALA A 93 9.41 4.59 0.75
CA ALA A 93 8.59 4.24 1.91
C ALA A 93 7.87 2.90 1.72
N LEU A 94 7.25 2.68 0.55
CA LEU A 94 6.59 1.40 0.23
C LEU A 94 7.58 0.23 0.26
N GLU A 95 8.77 0.39 -0.33
CA GLU A 95 9.83 -0.61 -0.33
C GLU A 95 10.32 -0.95 1.08
N ASP A 96 10.56 0.07 1.90
CA ASP A 96 11.04 -0.11 3.27
C ASP A 96 9.98 -0.78 4.15
N ALA A 97 8.71 -0.39 4.02
CA ALA A 97 7.59 -1.00 4.73
C ALA A 97 7.41 -2.47 4.30
N HIS A 98 7.48 -2.75 2.98
CA HIS A 98 7.45 -4.11 2.43
C HIS A 98 8.54 -5.00 3.02
N ALA A 99 9.78 -4.49 3.04
CA ALA A 99 10.93 -5.21 3.57
C ALA A 99 10.79 -5.47 5.07
N GLY A 100 10.32 -4.48 5.84
CA GLY A 100 10.09 -4.60 7.28
C GLY A 100 9.05 -5.68 7.62
N VAL A 101 7.90 -5.66 6.94
CA VAL A 101 6.84 -6.68 7.11
C VAL A 101 7.35 -8.06 6.74
N ALA A 102 8.00 -8.21 5.58
CA ALA A 102 8.50 -9.50 5.11
C ALA A 102 9.55 -10.10 6.07
N ALA A 103 10.46 -9.26 6.59
CA ALA A 103 11.47 -9.69 7.55
C ALA A 103 10.85 -10.13 8.89
N ALA A 104 9.87 -9.37 9.39
CA ALA A 104 9.22 -9.68 10.67
C ALA A 104 8.36 -10.94 10.60
N LEU A 105 7.62 -11.16 9.51
CA LEU A 105 6.71 -12.30 9.36
C LEU A 105 7.42 -13.66 9.43
N ALA A 106 8.69 -13.73 9.04
CA ALA A 106 9.49 -14.96 9.20
C ALA A 106 9.64 -15.39 10.67
N GLY A 107 9.56 -14.45 11.61
CA GLY A 107 9.63 -14.69 13.05
C GLY A 107 8.27 -14.82 13.75
N VAL A 108 7.15 -14.67 13.03
CA VAL A 108 5.80 -14.75 13.62
C VAL A 108 5.33 -16.20 13.60
N PRO A 109 5.11 -16.86 14.76
CA PRO A 109 4.60 -18.22 14.80
C PRO A 109 3.20 -18.31 14.15
N GLU A 110 2.92 -19.41 13.44
CA GLU A 110 1.63 -19.62 12.78
C GLU A 110 0.45 -19.58 13.75
N SER A 111 0.64 -20.00 15.01
CA SER A 111 -0.39 -19.88 16.05
C SER A 111 -0.86 -18.45 16.29
N ARG A 112 0.00 -17.45 16.08
CA ARG A 112 -0.36 -16.03 16.21
C ARG A 112 -1.29 -15.56 15.12
N TRP A 113 -1.32 -16.23 13.97
CA TRP A 113 -2.18 -15.82 12.86
C TRP A 113 -3.66 -15.96 13.21
N ALA A 114 -4.00 -16.82 14.17
CA ALA A 114 -5.36 -16.97 14.70
C ALA A 114 -5.69 -15.96 15.82
N GLU A 115 -4.75 -15.12 16.27
CA GLU A 115 -5.03 -14.03 17.22
C GLU A 115 -6.01 -13.04 16.59
N SER A 116 -6.92 -12.51 17.41
CA SER A 116 -7.88 -11.49 17.00
C SER A 116 -7.15 -10.26 16.46
N THR A 117 -7.66 -9.67 15.38
CA THR A 117 -7.09 -8.41 14.86
C THR A 117 -7.18 -7.30 15.92
N PRO A 118 -6.11 -6.50 16.11
CA PRO A 118 -6.12 -5.38 17.04
C PRO A 118 -6.96 -4.19 16.51
N ILE A 119 -7.32 -4.17 15.22
CA ILE A 119 -8.09 -3.08 14.61
C ILE A 119 -9.58 -3.40 14.73
N GLU A 120 -10.29 -2.66 15.58
CA GLU A 120 -11.71 -2.93 15.88
C GLU A 120 -12.61 -2.67 14.68
N GLU A 121 -12.31 -1.65 13.89
CA GLU A 121 -13.09 -1.17 12.75
C GLU A 121 -13.20 -2.22 11.63
N VAL A 122 -12.21 -3.09 11.50
CA VAL A 122 -12.15 -4.13 10.46
C VAL A 122 -12.43 -5.54 10.98
N ARG A 123 -12.50 -5.73 12.30
CA ARG A 123 -12.65 -7.05 12.93
C ARG A 123 -13.87 -7.83 12.45
N GLY A 124 -14.92 -7.14 12.01
CA GLY A 124 -16.13 -7.76 11.46
C GLY A 124 -15.90 -8.55 10.16
N PHE A 125 -14.87 -8.22 9.38
CA PHE A 125 -14.57 -8.89 8.11
C PHE A 125 -13.10 -9.33 7.96
N LEU A 126 -12.20 -8.89 8.85
CA LEU A 126 -10.85 -9.42 9.03
C LEU A 126 -10.66 -9.86 10.50
N PRO A 127 -11.28 -10.97 10.94
CA PRO A 127 -11.31 -11.32 12.36
C PRO A 127 -9.93 -11.57 12.99
N THR A 128 -8.96 -12.06 12.22
CA THR A 128 -7.65 -12.50 12.72
C THR A 128 -6.47 -11.76 12.09
N LEU A 129 -5.29 -11.85 12.71
CA LEU A 129 -4.04 -11.36 12.13
C LEU A 129 -3.75 -12.00 10.76
N GLY A 130 -4.04 -13.30 10.60
CA GLY A 130 -3.90 -14.02 9.35
C GLY A 130 -4.78 -13.45 8.25
N ASP A 131 -6.02 -13.08 8.57
CA ASP A 131 -6.94 -12.42 7.63
C ASP A 131 -6.37 -11.06 7.20
N CYS A 132 -5.84 -10.27 8.14
CA CYS A 132 -5.16 -9.01 7.82
C CYS A 132 -3.94 -9.21 6.92
N PHE A 133 -3.07 -10.19 7.20
CA PHE A 133 -1.90 -10.48 6.36
C PHE A 133 -2.30 -10.85 4.94
N VAL A 134 -3.23 -11.80 4.78
CA VAL A 134 -3.66 -12.27 3.45
C VAL A 134 -4.37 -11.16 2.69
N PHE A 135 -5.28 -10.44 3.35
CA PHE A 135 -6.03 -9.37 2.72
C PHE A 135 -5.12 -8.22 2.28
N VAL A 136 -4.29 -7.69 3.18
CA VAL A 136 -3.41 -6.55 2.89
C VAL A 136 -2.35 -6.94 1.87
N MET A 137 -1.61 -8.02 2.12
CA MET A 137 -0.44 -8.36 1.30
C MET A 137 -0.77 -8.91 -0.09
N ALA A 138 -1.99 -9.37 -0.32
CA ALA A 138 -2.40 -9.91 -1.61
C ALA A 138 -3.59 -9.15 -2.21
N GLY A 139 -4.72 -9.14 -1.52
CA GLY A 139 -5.98 -8.61 -2.06
C GLY A 139 -5.99 -7.09 -2.23
N HIS A 140 -5.80 -6.38 -1.13
CA HIS A 140 -5.85 -4.92 -1.04
C HIS A 140 -4.84 -4.24 -1.97
N GLU A 141 -3.57 -4.66 -1.94
CA GLU A 141 -2.58 -4.11 -2.85
C GLU A 141 -2.97 -4.31 -4.32
N ASN A 142 -3.38 -5.51 -4.72
CA ASN A 142 -3.78 -5.75 -6.11
C ASN A 142 -4.98 -4.91 -6.54
N ILE A 143 -5.92 -4.62 -5.64
CA ILE A 143 -7.05 -3.73 -5.92
C ILE A 143 -6.54 -2.34 -6.29
N HIS A 144 -5.66 -1.76 -5.47
CA HIS A 144 -5.10 -0.42 -5.73
C HIS A 144 -4.15 -0.39 -6.92
N LEU A 145 -3.35 -1.42 -7.14
CA LEU A 145 -2.51 -1.54 -8.34
C LEU A 145 -3.36 -1.70 -9.61
N GLY A 146 -4.53 -2.34 -9.51
CA GLY A 146 -5.55 -2.37 -10.56
C GLY A 146 -6.11 -0.98 -10.88
N GLN A 147 -6.39 -0.17 -9.86
CA GLN A 147 -6.80 1.24 -10.02
C GLN A 147 -5.72 2.03 -10.77
N LEU A 148 -4.46 1.87 -10.39
CA LEU A 148 -3.33 2.54 -11.04
C LEU A 148 -3.12 2.07 -12.49
N SER A 149 -3.31 0.78 -12.77
CA SER A 149 -3.30 0.25 -14.14
C SER A 149 -4.44 0.80 -15.01
N ALA A 150 -5.63 1.01 -14.43
CA ALA A 150 -6.72 1.72 -15.09
C ALA A 150 -6.40 3.20 -15.32
N TRP A 151 -5.86 3.87 -14.30
CA TRP A 151 -5.42 5.24 -14.37
C TRP A 151 -4.45 5.49 -15.53
N ARG A 152 -3.45 4.61 -15.73
CA ARG A 152 -2.50 4.72 -16.85
C ARG A 152 -3.21 4.83 -18.20
N ARG A 153 -4.27 4.03 -18.40
CA ARG A 153 -5.05 4.05 -19.64
C ARG A 153 -5.84 5.34 -19.81
N VAL A 154 -6.40 5.87 -18.72
CA VAL A 154 -7.09 7.18 -18.72
C VAL A 154 -6.13 8.30 -19.12
N GLN A 155 -4.88 8.25 -18.64
CA GLN A 155 -3.84 9.24 -18.97
C GLN A 155 -3.15 9.01 -20.33
N GLY A 156 -3.64 8.06 -21.14
CA GLY A 156 -3.06 7.74 -22.45
C GLY A 156 -1.70 7.02 -22.39
N MET A 157 -1.32 6.47 -21.24
CA MET A 157 -0.06 5.74 -21.05
C MET A 157 -0.19 4.26 -21.44
N GLY A 158 0.96 3.64 -21.74
CA GLY A 158 1.04 2.23 -22.11
C GLY A 158 0.69 1.25 -20.99
N ARG A 159 0.30 0.03 -21.38
CA ARG A 159 0.07 -1.10 -20.48
C ARG A 159 1.40 -1.58 -19.86
N VAL A 160 1.32 -2.12 -18.66
CA VAL A 160 2.41 -2.72 -17.88
C VAL A 160 1.99 -4.10 -17.42
#